data_AF-A0A1B7NMZ2-F1
#
_entry.id   AF-A0A1B7NMZ2-F1
#
_cell.length_a   1.000
_cell.length_b   1.000
_cell.length_c   1.000
_cell.angle_alpha   90.00
_cell.angle_beta   90.00
_cell.angle_gamma   90.00
#
_symmetry.space_group_name_H-M   'P 1'
#
loop_
_entity.id
_entity.type
_entity.pdbx_description
1 polymer ?
#
loop_
_entity_poly.entity_id
_entity_poly.type
_entity_poly.pdbx_seq_one_letter_code
_entity_poly.pdbx_strand_id
1 'polypeptide(L)'
;MLASTAAFPNPLSKSEASISQAEIDIDEIIPPINSTEHALLPRGLSELFCLDSNYGKWAADGRYAIHEVGKKGNLNGKNIYEVAGKFCHEINGHKFSRSGREYLAKSYWFKSSSKTFPFPFVPVQIQLMNMLRTPGTVSGKSCADIMAKIISTCTRPGKPSRFNHFRGAQVQDERGWSYSIGCVTDDCSAF
;
A
#
# COMPACT_ATOMS: atom_id res chain seq x y z
N MET A 1 51.95 2.57 -3.66
CA MET A 1 51.54 1.66 -4.74
C MET A 1 51.58 0.25 -4.20
N LEU A 2 50.48 -0.49 -4.32
CA LEU A 2 50.45 -1.95 -4.46
C LEU A 2 49.01 -2.29 -4.88
N ALA A 3 48.85 -2.43 -6.19
CA ALA A 3 47.70 -3.04 -6.81
C ALA A 3 47.85 -4.56 -6.70
N SER A 4 46.78 -5.25 -6.32
CA SER A 4 46.63 -6.68 -6.55
C SER A 4 45.33 -6.92 -7.30
N THR A 5 45.49 -7.22 -8.58
CA THR A 5 44.48 -7.80 -9.46
C THR A 5 44.25 -9.27 -9.12
N ALA A 6 42.99 -9.67 -9.05
CA ALA A 6 42.59 -11.05 -9.33
C ALA A 6 41.35 -11.02 -10.23
N ALA A 7 41.54 -11.53 -11.45
CA ALA A 7 40.57 -11.64 -12.52
C ALA A 7 39.70 -12.90 -12.35
N PHE A 8 38.48 -12.88 -12.89
CA PHE A 8 37.70 -14.07 -13.28
C PHE A 8 36.73 -13.69 -14.42
N PRO A 9 36.26 -14.67 -15.22
CA PRO A 9 36.36 -14.64 -16.68
C PRO A 9 35.00 -14.35 -17.36
N ASN A 10 35.09 -13.91 -18.61
CA ASN A 10 34.02 -14.00 -19.62
C ASN A 10 34.55 -14.93 -20.74
N PRO A 11 33.74 -15.41 -21.72
CA PRO A 11 32.28 -15.34 -21.92
C PRO A 11 31.66 -16.67 -22.45
N LEU A 12 30.36 -16.62 -22.81
CA LEU A 12 29.62 -17.37 -23.86
C LEU A 12 28.48 -18.29 -23.38
N SER A 13 27.24 -17.87 -23.69
CA SER A 13 26.47 -18.53 -24.76
C SER A 13 25.26 -17.66 -25.14
N LYS A 14 25.11 -17.47 -26.45
CA LYS A 14 23.93 -16.91 -27.12
C LYS A 14 22.70 -17.77 -26.80
N SER A 15 21.55 -17.11 -26.63
CA SER A 15 20.30 -17.64 -27.12
C SER A 15 19.52 -16.49 -27.77
N GLU A 16 19.29 -16.63 -29.07
CA GLU A 16 18.52 -15.74 -29.91
C GLU A 16 17.03 -15.88 -29.61
N ALA A 17 16.36 -14.73 -29.55
CA ALA A 17 14.99 -14.43 -29.94
C ALA A 17 13.86 -15.47 -29.71
N SER A 18 12.88 -15.07 -28.90
CA SER A 18 11.54 -14.87 -29.45
C SER A 18 10.80 -13.82 -28.62
N ILE A 19 10.75 -12.60 -29.14
CA ILE A 19 9.95 -11.50 -28.61
C ILE A 19 8.58 -11.66 -29.26
N SER A 20 7.64 -12.35 -28.60
CA SER A 20 6.24 -12.15 -28.93
C SER A 20 5.80 -10.87 -28.25
N GLN A 21 5.69 -9.82 -29.06
CA GLN A 21 5.04 -8.55 -28.70
C GLN A 21 3.63 -8.85 -28.19
N ALA A 22 3.45 -8.80 -26.87
CA ALA A 22 2.17 -8.39 -26.32
C ALA A 22 2.32 -6.88 -26.10
N GLU A 23 1.83 -6.09 -27.07
CA GLU A 23 1.57 -4.67 -26.86
C GLU A 23 0.71 -4.55 -25.60
N ILE A 24 1.33 -4.06 -24.52
CA ILE A 24 0.60 -3.64 -23.34
C ILE A 24 -0.06 -2.34 -23.76
N ASP A 25 -1.37 -2.42 -23.98
CA ASP A 25 -2.24 -1.28 -24.24
C ASP A 25 -2.08 -0.28 -23.08
N ILE A 26 -1.44 0.85 -23.34
CA ILE A 26 -1.12 1.91 -22.36
C ILE A 26 -2.37 2.77 -22.09
N ASP A 27 -3.52 2.47 -22.71
CA ASP A 27 -4.77 3.22 -22.57
C ASP A 27 -5.85 2.47 -21.77
N GLU A 28 -5.49 1.66 -20.77
CA GLU A 28 -6.48 1.22 -19.77
C GLU A 28 -6.86 2.41 -18.86
N ILE A 29 -7.84 3.17 -19.34
CA ILE A 29 -8.51 4.25 -18.60
C ILE A 29 -9.16 3.61 -17.37
N ILE A 30 -8.49 3.75 -16.23
CA ILE A 30 -9.08 3.43 -14.92
C ILE A 30 -10.32 4.32 -14.77
N PRO A 31 -11.53 3.76 -14.66
CA PRO A 31 -12.73 4.56 -14.56
C PRO A 31 -12.66 5.41 -13.28
N PRO A 32 -13.01 6.71 -13.35
CA PRO A 32 -13.03 7.56 -12.17
C PRO A 32 -14.05 7.00 -11.18
N ILE A 33 -13.59 6.65 -9.98
CA ILE A 33 -14.45 6.20 -8.90
C ILE A 33 -15.23 7.42 -8.43
N ASN A 34 -16.49 7.51 -8.86
CA ASN A 34 -17.42 8.54 -8.44
C ASN A 34 -17.64 8.38 -6.93
N SER A 35 -17.19 9.37 -6.14
CA SER A 35 -17.08 9.28 -4.68
C SER A 35 -18.41 9.44 -3.93
N THR A 36 -19.55 9.28 -4.60
CA THR A 36 -20.88 9.62 -4.05
C THR A 36 -21.88 8.45 -4.03
N GLU A 37 -21.50 7.23 -4.43
CA GLU A 37 -22.35 6.03 -4.29
C GLU A 37 -21.63 4.91 -3.55
N HIS A 38 -21.58 5.00 -2.22
CA HIS A 38 -21.25 3.87 -1.35
C HIS A 38 -22.47 3.51 -0.51
N ALA A 39 -23.48 2.94 -1.15
CA ALA A 39 -24.62 2.32 -0.47
C ALA A 39 -24.48 0.78 -0.45
N LEU A 40 -24.67 0.25 0.76
CA LEU A 40 -24.79 -1.16 1.18
C LEU A 40 -23.50 -1.90 1.57
N LEU A 41 -23.50 -2.25 2.85
CA LEU A 41 -22.45 -2.78 3.70
C LEU A 41 -22.19 -4.27 3.44
N PRO A 42 -20.92 -4.72 3.41
CA PRO A 42 -20.58 -6.03 3.96
C PRO A 42 -20.77 -5.96 5.48
N ARG A 43 -21.69 -6.77 6.02
CA ARG A 43 -21.77 -7.01 7.48
C ARG A 43 -20.44 -7.66 7.92
N GLY A 44 -19.91 -7.28 9.09
CA GLY A 44 -18.90 -8.12 9.76
C GLY A 44 -17.49 -7.64 10.05
N LEU A 45 -17.08 -6.44 9.65
CA LEU A 45 -15.72 -5.98 9.99
C LEU A 45 -15.57 -5.86 11.53
N SER A 46 -14.46 -6.36 12.08
CA SER A 46 -14.00 -5.95 13.42
C SER A 46 -13.88 -4.42 13.47
N GLU A 47 -13.90 -3.83 14.66
CA GLU A 47 -13.92 -2.38 14.81
C GLU A 47 -12.73 -1.72 14.08
N LEU A 48 -13.02 -0.84 13.13
CA LEU A 48 -12.03 -0.07 12.39
C LEU A 48 -11.25 0.81 13.37
N PHE A 49 -9.95 0.62 13.41
CA PHE A 49 -9.05 1.38 14.26
C PHE A 49 -8.38 2.51 13.45
N CYS A 50 -8.68 3.77 13.81
CA CYS A 50 -8.03 4.94 13.22
C CYS A 50 -6.86 5.36 14.10
N LEU A 51 -5.65 5.33 13.55
CA LEU A 51 -4.43 5.71 14.27
C LEU A 51 -4.46 7.20 14.63
N ASP A 52 -4.08 7.52 15.86
CA ASP A 52 -3.94 8.89 16.36
C ASP A 52 -2.47 9.20 16.75
N SER A 53 -2.24 10.31 17.44
CA SER A 53 -0.89 10.72 17.86
C SER A 53 -0.23 9.80 18.88
N ASN A 54 -1.00 8.95 19.59
CA ASN A 54 -0.46 8.00 20.57
C ASN A 54 0.24 6.82 19.88
N TYR A 55 0.00 6.61 18.59
CA TYR A 55 0.55 5.49 17.81
C TYR A 55 1.67 5.89 16.87
N GLY A 56 2.07 7.17 16.87
CA GLY A 56 3.18 7.63 16.05
C GLY A 56 3.26 9.15 15.90
N LYS A 57 4.50 9.63 15.75
CA LYS A 57 4.80 11.05 15.50
C LYS A 57 4.62 11.45 14.02
N TRP A 58 4.21 10.52 13.16
CA TRP A 58 4.09 10.73 11.72
C TRP A 58 2.66 11.11 11.29
N ALA A 59 2.57 11.75 10.13
CA ALA A 59 1.35 11.92 9.36
C ALA A 59 1.74 12.22 7.90
N ALA A 60 0.96 11.72 6.96
CA ALA A 60 1.18 11.91 5.53
C ALA A 60 0.16 12.89 4.93
N ASP A 61 0.57 13.67 3.95
CA ASP A 61 -0.36 14.35 3.06
C ASP A 61 -0.87 13.35 2.01
N GLY A 62 -2.04 12.76 2.25
CA GLY A 62 -2.61 11.68 1.42
C GLY A 62 -3.10 12.11 0.04
N ARG A 63 -2.98 13.40 -0.31
CA ARG A 63 -3.43 13.92 -1.62
C ARG A 63 -2.51 13.53 -2.77
N TYR A 64 -1.22 13.39 -2.52
CA TYR A 64 -0.21 13.21 -3.58
C TYR A 64 0.87 12.22 -3.13
N ALA A 65 0.77 10.99 -3.61
CA ALA A 65 1.84 10.02 -3.55
C ALA A 65 2.96 10.44 -4.53
N ILE A 66 4.21 10.34 -4.07
CA ILE A 66 5.39 10.76 -4.83
C ILE A 66 5.84 9.61 -5.73
N HIS A 67 6.23 8.48 -5.13
CA HIS A 67 6.59 7.26 -5.83
C HIS A 67 6.50 6.01 -4.92
N GLU A 68 6.47 4.83 -5.53
CA GLU A 68 6.61 3.55 -4.80
C GLU A 68 8.05 3.41 -4.26
N VAL A 69 8.20 3.01 -3.00
CA VAL A 69 9.51 2.85 -2.35
C VAL A 69 10.32 1.79 -3.10
N GLY A 70 11.60 2.09 -3.37
CA GLY A 70 12.51 1.18 -4.10
C GLY A 70 12.32 1.17 -5.62
N LYS A 71 11.37 1.94 -6.17
CA LYS A 71 11.19 2.09 -7.62
C LYS A 71 11.48 3.52 -8.08
N LYS A 72 11.98 3.64 -9.32
CA LYS A 72 12.09 4.92 -10.03
C LYS A 72 10.80 5.14 -10.83
N GLY A 73 10.27 6.36 -10.83
CA GLY A 73 9.08 6.72 -11.59
C GLY A 73 8.12 7.60 -10.79
N ASN A 74 7.42 8.51 -11.46
CA ASN A 74 6.40 9.36 -10.86
C ASN A 74 5.06 8.61 -10.85
N LEU A 75 4.26 8.77 -9.79
CA LEU A 75 2.88 8.27 -9.73
C LEU A 75 1.86 9.22 -10.37
N ASN A 76 2.30 10.28 -11.05
CA ASN A 76 1.48 11.23 -11.80
C ASN A 76 0.34 11.84 -10.97
N GLY A 77 0.63 12.19 -9.71
CA GLY A 77 -0.33 12.87 -8.83
C GLY A 77 -1.38 11.95 -8.18
N LYS A 78 -1.21 10.62 -8.25
CA LYS A 78 -2.10 9.67 -7.57
C LYS A 78 -2.19 9.95 -6.06
N ASN A 79 -3.39 9.90 -5.52
CA ASN A 79 -3.66 10.03 -4.10
C ASN A 79 -3.67 8.67 -3.36
N ILE A 80 -3.86 8.69 -2.04
CA ILE A 80 -3.84 7.48 -1.20
C ILE A 80 -4.92 6.44 -1.55
N TYR A 81 -6.10 6.84 -2.04
CA TYR A 81 -7.10 5.90 -2.56
C TYR A 81 -6.61 5.20 -3.82
N GLU A 82 -5.98 5.95 -4.73
CA GLU A 82 -5.52 5.42 -6.02
C GLU A 82 -4.35 4.44 -5.85
N VAL A 83 -3.40 4.74 -4.97
CA VAL A 83 -2.32 3.78 -4.67
C VAL A 83 -2.81 2.55 -3.89
N ALA A 84 -3.85 2.71 -3.05
CA ALA A 84 -4.50 1.57 -2.40
C ALA A 84 -5.26 0.69 -3.39
N GLY A 85 -6.01 1.30 -4.30
CA GLY A 85 -6.69 0.61 -5.40
C GLY A 85 -5.70 -0.12 -6.31
N LYS A 86 -4.59 0.53 -6.67
CA LYS A 86 -3.49 -0.08 -7.43
C LYS A 86 -2.94 -1.31 -6.70
N PHE A 87 -2.61 -1.19 -5.42
CA PHE A 87 -2.15 -2.33 -4.60
C PHE A 87 -3.14 -3.49 -4.64
N CYS A 88 -4.43 -3.21 -4.39
CA CYS A 88 -5.49 -4.22 -4.40
C CYS A 88 -5.68 -4.90 -5.76
N HIS A 89 -5.54 -4.15 -6.86
CA HIS A 89 -5.56 -4.72 -8.20
C HIS A 89 -4.37 -5.66 -8.45
N GLU A 90 -3.16 -5.25 -8.06
CA GLU A 90 -1.94 -6.05 -8.23
C GLU A 90 -1.94 -7.37 -7.45
N ILE A 91 -2.64 -7.44 -6.31
CA ILE A 91 -2.76 -8.67 -5.50
C ILE A 91 -4.02 -9.48 -5.78
N ASN A 92 -4.85 -9.07 -6.74
CA ASN A 92 -6.07 -9.78 -7.09
C ASN A 92 -5.76 -11.23 -7.50
N GLY A 93 -6.52 -12.19 -6.97
CA GLY A 93 -6.29 -13.62 -7.23
C GLY A 93 -5.19 -14.26 -6.38
N HIS A 94 -4.46 -13.49 -5.56
CA HIS A 94 -3.50 -14.06 -4.61
C HIS A 94 -4.20 -15.04 -3.65
N LYS A 95 -3.56 -16.20 -3.39
CA LYS A 95 -4.11 -17.27 -2.56
C LYS A 95 -3.38 -17.33 -1.23
N PHE A 96 -4.06 -16.90 -0.18
CA PHE A 96 -3.60 -17.17 1.18
C PHE A 96 -3.80 -18.64 1.53
N SER A 97 -2.75 -19.22 2.11
CA SER A 97 -2.75 -20.59 2.61
C SER A 97 -2.93 -20.65 4.13
N ARG A 98 -3.07 -21.86 4.69
CA ARG A 98 -3.00 -22.08 6.14
C ARG A 98 -1.56 -22.10 6.67
N SER A 99 -0.57 -22.21 5.78
CA SER A 99 0.84 -22.32 6.16
C SER A 99 1.43 -20.94 6.41
N GLY A 100 1.70 -20.65 7.67
CA GLY A 100 2.39 -19.44 8.10
C GLY A 100 1.51 -18.19 8.14
N ARG A 101 2.08 -17.13 8.72
CA ARG A 101 1.53 -15.78 8.59
C ARG A 101 2.11 -15.19 7.31
N GLU A 102 1.23 -14.90 6.35
CA GLU A 102 1.59 -14.28 5.08
C GLU A 102 1.08 -12.84 5.07
N TYR A 103 1.87 -11.94 4.49
CA TYR A 103 1.48 -10.56 4.28
C TYR A 103 1.90 -10.09 2.89
N LEU A 104 1.08 -9.21 2.32
CA LEU A 104 1.32 -8.52 1.08
C LEU A 104 1.37 -7.04 1.39
N ALA A 105 2.40 -6.34 0.92
CA ALA A 105 2.58 -4.94 1.24
C ALA A 105 3.24 -4.18 0.09
N LYS A 106 2.87 -2.91 -0.03
CA LYS A 106 3.59 -1.92 -0.83
C LYS A 106 3.71 -0.62 -0.07
N SER A 107 4.86 0.02 -0.18
CA SER A 107 5.14 1.30 0.46
C SER A 107 5.25 2.41 -0.59
N TYR A 108 4.72 3.57 -0.26
CA TYR A 108 4.71 4.76 -1.11
C TYR A 108 5.20 5.97 -0.31
N TRP A 109 6.03 6.80 -0.93
CA TRP A 109 6.46 8.06 -0.31
C TRP A 109 5.38 9.12 -0.42
N PHE A 110 5.08 9.76 0.69
CA PHE A 110 4.22 10.93 0.78
C PHE A 110 4.97 12.08 1.46
N LYS A 111 4.57 13.32 1.17
CA LYS A 111 5.03 14.46 1.96
C LYS A 111 4.56 14.29 3.42
N SER A 112 5.46 14.53 4.37
CA SER A 112 5.10 14.60 5.78
C SER A 112 4.23 15.83 6.03
N SER A 113 3.12 15.63 6.72
CA SER A 113 2.26 16.70 7.26
C SER A 113 2.45 16.90 8.76
N SER A 114 3.20 16.02 9.42
CA SER A 114 3.52 16.15 10.84
C SER A 114 4.78 16.99 11.04
N LYS A 115 4.69 18.03 11.87
CA LYS A 115 5.83 18.88 12.25
C LYS A 115 6.82 18.18 13.18
N THR A 116 6.41 17.10 13.84
CA THR A 116 7.23 16.35 14.80
C THR A 116 7.94 15.15 14.17
N PHE A 117 7.67 14.87 12.89
CA PHE A 117 8.33 13.80 12.16
C PHE A 117 9.68 14.31 11.62
N PRO A 118 10.78 13.56 11.79
CA PRO A 118 12.14 14.07 11.50
C PRO A 118 12.42 14.26 10.01
N PHE A 119 11.65 13.64 9.12
CA PHE A 119 11.88 13.69 7.69
C PHE A 119 10.79 14.46 6.92
N PRO A 120 11.12 15.07 5.78
CA PRO A 120 10.14 15.74 4.94
C PRO A 120 9.17 14.77 4.24
N PHE A 121 9.49 13.46 4.21
CA PHE A 121 8.70 12.43 3.56
C PHE A 121 8.48 11.25 4.49
N VAL A 122 7.26 10.71 4.48
CA VAL A 122 6.87 9.52 5.24
C VAL A 122 6.64 8.35 4.26
N PRO A 123 7.22 7.17 4.51
CA PRO A 123 6.85 5.98 3.76
C PRO A 123 5.57 5.39 4.34
N VAL A 124 4.48 5.44 3.58
CA VAL A 124 3.20 4.85 3.96
C VAL A 124 3.07 3.49 3.29
N GLN A 125 2.99 2.45 4.10
CA GLN A 125 2.72 1.08 3.68
C GLN A 125 1.23 0.80 3.63
N ILE A 126 0.78 0.22 2.54
CA ILE A 126 -0.54 -0.36 2.34
C ILE A 126 -0.35 -1.87 2.38
N GLN A 127 -1.04 -2.56 3.28
CA GLN A 127 -0.83 -3.99 3.49
C GLN A 127 -2.12 -4.78 3.73
N LEU A 128 -2.06 -6.05 3.35
CA LEU A 128 -3.03 -7.09 3.64
C LEU A 128 -2.32 -8.27 4.28
N MET A 129 -2.79 -8.72 5.44
CA MET A 129 -2.18 -9.79 6.23
C MET A 129 -3.19 -10.88 6.56
N ASN A 130 -2.80 -12.15 6.42
CA ASN A 130 -3.60 -13.27 6.88
C ASN A 130 -3.31 -13.60 8.36
N MET A 131 -3.85 -12.80 9.28
CA MET A 131 -3.53 -12.90 10.71
C MET A 131 -4.00 -14.22 11.33
N LEU A 132 -5.20 -14.69 10.96
CA LEU A 132 -5.80 -15.91 11.51
C LEU A 132 -5.51 -17.18 10.67
N ARG A 133 -4.62 -17.09 9.66
CA ARG A 133 -4.27 -18.21 8.76
C ARG A 133 -5.48 -18.82 8.06
N THR A 134 -6.47 -17.98 7.76
CA THR A 134 -7.68 -18.37 7.05
C THR A 134 -7.36 -18.45 5.56
N PRO A 135 -7.51 -19.63 4.94
CA PRO A 135 -7.25 -19.77 3.52
C PRO A 135 -8.31 -19.02 2.71
N GLY A 136 -7.91 -18.50 1.55
CA GLY A 136 -8.83 -17.86 0.63
C GLY A 136 -8.12 -17.12 -0.49
N THR A 137 -8.92 -16.61 -1.42
CA THR A 137 -8.42 -15.85 -2.57
C THR A 137 -8.79 -14.38 -2.41
N VAL A 138 -7.79 -13.51 -2.60
CA VAL A 138 -7.98 -12.06 -2.54
C VAL A 138 -8.83 -11.62 -3.73
N SER A 139 -9.93 -10.93 -3.44
CA SER A 139 -10.67 -10.15 -4.45
C SER A 139 -10.13 -8.73 -4.44
N GLY A 140 -9.58 -8.29 -5.57
CA GLY A 140 -9.06 -6.93 -5.73
C GLY A 140 -10.14 -5.87 -5.50
N LYS A 141 -11.38 -6.13 -5.95
CA LYS A 141 -12.52 -5.25 -5.68
C LYS A 141 -12.81 -5.13 -4.18
N SER A 142 -12.98 -6.27 -3.49
CA SER A 142 -13.26 -6.24 -2.04
C SER A 142 -12.12 -5.61 -1.24
N CYS A 143 -10.86 -5.86 -1.63
CA CYS A 143 -9.71 -5.19 -1.05
C CYS A 143 -9.79 -3.67 -1.23
N ALA A 144 -10.06 -3.20 -2.45
CA ALA A 144 -10.13 -1.77 -2.75
C ALA A 144 -11.29 -1.09 -1.99
N ASP A 145 -12.45 -1.74 -1.93
CA ASP A 145 -13.63 -1.25 -1.19
C ASP A 145 -13.32 -1.12 0.31
N ILE A 146 -12.66 -2.12 0.91
CA ILE A 146 -12.24 -2.07 2.31
C ILE A 146 -11.22 -0.95 2.53
N MET A 147 -10.19 -0.84 1.69
CA MET A 147 -9.19 0.23 1.80
C MET A 147 -9.80 1.62 1.65
N ALA A 148 -10.71 1.81 0.71
CA ALA A 148 -11.44 3.07 0.55
C ALA A 148 -12.30 3.38 1.79
N LYS A 149 -12.95 2.37 2.38
CA LYS A 149 -13.71 2.53 3.62
C LYS A 149 -12.82 2.93 4.81
N ILE A 150 -11.63 2.34 4.93
CA ILE A 150 -10.63 2.69 5.95
C ILE A 150 -10.27 4.18 5.82
N ILE A 151 -9.85 4.61 4.63
CA ILE A 151 -9.39 5.98 4.39
C ILE A 151 -10.54 6.97 4.63
N SER A 152 -11.70 6.74 4.01
CA SER A 152 -12.86 7.64 4.14
C SER A 152 -13.31 7.75 5.58
N THR A 153 -13.47 6.63 6.29
CA THR A 153 -13.98 6.66 7.67
C THR A 153 -13.00 7.36 8.61
N CYS A 154 -11.70 7.12 8.49
CA CYS A 154 -10.72 7.74 9.37
C CYS A 154 -10.41 9.20 9.04
N THR A 155 -10.83 9.69 7.86
CA THR A 155 -10.68 11.11 7.47
C THR A 155 -11.95 11.94 7.65
N ARG A 156 -13.03 11.36 8.19
CA ARG A 156 -14.27 12.09 8.51
C ARG A 156 -14.06 13.15 9.59
N PRO A 157 -14.89 14.20 9.63
CA PRO A 157 -14.88 15.17 10.73
C PRO A 157 -14.95 14.49 12.10
N GLY A 158 -14.14 14.96 13.05
CA GLY A 158 -14.07 14.41 14.42
C GLY A 158 -13.18 13.17 14.57
N LYS A 159 -12.54 12.68 13.50
CA LYS A 159 -11.56 11.58 13.54
C LYS A 159 -10.11 12.09 13.66
N PRO A 160 -9.17 11.26 14.12
CA PRO A 160 -7.79 11.69 14.35
C PRO A 160 -7.00 11.98 13.07
N SER A 161 -7.47 11.47 11.91
CA SER A 161 -6.86 11.73 10.61
C SER A 161 -7.67 12.73 9.78
N ARG A 162 -6.98 13.41 8.87
CA ARG A 162 -7.57 14.19 7.77
C ARG A 162 -6.91 13.76 6.47
N PHE A 163 -7.52 14.05 5.32
CA PHE A 163 -6.94 13.62 4.04
C PHE A 163 -5.53 14.19 3.79
N ASN A 164 -5.28 15.43 4.20
CA ASN A 164 -3.97 16.08 4.15
C ASN A 164 -3.11 15.88 5.43
N HIS A 165 -3.61 15.09 6.39
CA HIS A 165 -2.96 14.77 7.66
C HIS A 165 -3.35 13.35 8.09
N PHE A 166 -3.01 12.38 7.24
CA PHE A 166 -3.42 10.98 7.41
C PHE A 166 -2.42 10.24 8.30
N ARG A 167 -2.90 9.68 9.41
CA ARG A 167 -2.09 8.98 10.43
C ARG A 167 -2.17 7.46 10.33
N GLY A 168 -2.89 6.94 9.34
CA GLY A 168 -3.08 5.51 9.16
C GLY A 168 -4.36 4.97 9.77
N ALA A 169 -4.64 3.71 9.46
CA ALA A 169 -5.70 2.94 10.08
C ALA A 169 -5.53 1.44 9.83
N GLN A 170 -6.28 0.63 10.58
CA GLN A 170 -6.31 -0.83 10.46
C GLN A 170 -7.74 -1.35 10.67
N VAL A 171 -8.10 -2.40 9.95
CA VAL A 171 -9.32 -3.17 10.18
C VAL A 171 -9.05 -4.64 9.93
N GLN A 172 -9.70 -5.51 10.71
CA GLN A 172 -9.74 -6.94 10.44
C GLN A 172 -11.14 -7.31 9.92
N ASP A 173 -11.20 -8.07 8.83
CA ASP A 173 -12.46 -8.62 8.33
C ASP A 173 -12.88 -9.90 9.05
N GLU A 174 -14.10 -10.38 8.79
CA GLU A 174 -14.64 -11.62 9.39
C GLU A 174 -13.79 -12.86 9.09
N ARG A 175 -13.01 -12.84 8.01
CA ARG A 175 -12.13 -13.94 7.63
C ARG A 175 -10.85 -13.92 8.46
N GLY A 176 -10.62 -12.88 9.25
CA GLY A 176 -9.39 -12.70 10.00
C GLY A 176 -8.26 -12.09 9.18
N TRP A 177 -8.55 -11.57 7.99
CA TRP A 177 -7.57 -10.82 7.21
C TRP A 177 -7.53 -9.38 7.69
N SER A 178 -6.32 -8.88 7.92
CA SER A 178 -6.07 -7.52 8.41
C SER A 178 -5.63 -6.63 7.25
N TYR A 179 -6.35 -5.53 7.05
CA TYR A 179 -6.04 -4.48 6.10
C TYR A 179 -5.54 -3.29 6.89
N SER A 180 -4.41 -2.72 6.52
CA SER A 180 -3.92 -1.52 7.18
C SER A 180 -3.15 -0.62 6.25
N ILE A 181 -3.20 0.67 6.59
CA ILE A 181 -2.41 1.71 5.98
C ILE A 181 -1.66 2.41 7.11
N GLY A 182 -0.32 2.38 7.08
CA GLY A 182 0.49 2.84 8.21
C GLY A 182 1.93 3.08 7.79
N CYS A 183 2.67 3.86 8.57
CA CYS A 183 4.11 3.93 8.42
C CYS A 183 4.79 2.79 9.19
N VAL A 184 5.81 2.20 8.58
CA VAL A 184 6.46 0.96 9.06
C VAL A 184 7.97 1.09 9.24
N THR A 185 8.52 2.31 9.25
CA THR A 185 9.90 2.55 9.64
C THR A 185 10.00 2.74 11.14
N ASP A 186 11.16 2.46 11.73
CA ASP A 186 11.42 2.64 13.16
C ASP A 186 11.10 4.08 13.62
N ASP A 187 11.32 5.06 12.73
CA ASP A 187 11.03 6.48 12.94
C ASP A 187 9.55 6.82 13.12
N CYS A 188 8.65 5.90 12.79
CA CYS A 188 7.20 6.10 12.84
C CYS A 188 6.57 5.67 14.17
N SER A 189 7.33 5.00 15.03
CA SER A 189 6.89 4.60 16.36
C SER A 189 6.64 5.83 17.25
N ALA A 190 5.61 5.76 18.10
CA ALA A 190 5.62 6.56 19.33
C ALA A 190 6.68 5.96 20.26
N PHE A 191 7.49 6.82 20.88
CA PHE A 191 8.50 6.40 21.86
C PHE A 191 7.82 5.82 23.10
#